data_AF-K0ILV8-F1
#
_entry.id   AF-K0ILV8-F1
#
_cell.length_a   1.000
_cell.length_b   1.000
_cell.length_c   1.000
_cell.angle_alpha   90.00
_cell.angle_beta   90.00
_cell.angle_gamma   90.00
#
_symmetry.space_group_name_H-M   'P 1'
#
loop_
_entity.id
_entity.type
_entity.pdbx_description
1 polymer ?
#
loop_
_entity_poly.entity_id
_entity_poly.type
_entity_poly.pdbx_seq_one_letter_code
_entity_poly.pdbx_strand_id
1 'polypeptide(L)'
;MANRLIPSLLKYAGAGKRNSAEIFVGLKGLRTAYEILLQDAARGDILRYFYPFDDYHEIASPIYARLHLFQKQKRLDERGIGTTAFQKSKHYQELKNVNMRFVSFPLPGTMDIFGDKMLMVSWENTTAILITSKEINDHFKQYFDSVWSMAKV
;
A
#
# COMPACT_ATOMS: atom_id res chain seq x y z
N MET A 1 31.60 15.56 25.76
CA MET A 1 30.47 14.60 25.91
C MET A 1 29.77 14.26 24.58
N ALA A 2 29.66 15.16 23.61
CA ALA A 2 29.00 14.89 22.32
C ALA A 2 29.62 13.75 21.47
N ASN A 3 30.94 13.52 21.53
CA ASN A 3 31.64 12.53 20.68
C ASN A 3 31.35 11.05 20.99
N ARG A 4 30.62 10.72 22.07
CA ARG A 4 30.22 9.34 22.39
C ARG A 4 28.75 9.04 22.09
N LEU A 5 27.95 10.06 21.80
CA LEU A 5 26.52 9.94 21.48
C LEU A 5 26.31 9.47 20.03
N ILE A 6 27.10 9.98 19.09
CA ILE A 6 26.93 9.63 17.66
C ILE A 6 27.19 8.12 17.41
N PRO A 7 28.27 7.50 17.91
CA PRO A 7 28.49 6.07 17.72
C PRO A 7 27.45 5.18 18.43
N SER A 8 26.96 5.59 19.61
CA SER A 8 25.92 4.83 20.32
C SER A 8 24.56 4.95 19.61
N LEU A 9 24.21 6.11 19.06
CA LEU A 9 23.03 6.28 18.21
C LEU A 9 23.12 5.49 16.92
N LEU A 10 24.30 5.42 16.28
CA LEU A 10 24.52 4.57 15.10
C LEU A 10 24.34 3.08 15.43
N LYS A 11 24.67 2.63 16.64
CA LYS A 11 24.39 1.26 17.11
C LYS A 11 22.89 1.00 17.24
N TYR A 12 22.08 2.00 17.60
CA TYR A 12 20.62 1.89 17.62
C TYR A 12 19.98 2.09 16.23
N ALA A 13 20.62 2.83 15.33
CA ALA A 13 20.17 3.06 13.97
C ALA A 13 20.52 1.89 13.04
N GLY A 14 21.62 1.18 13.30
CA GLY A 14 22.11 0.04 12.51
C GLY A 14 21.64 -1.34 12.98
N ALA A 15 20.83 -1.41 14.04
CA ALA A 15 20.32 -2.67 14.60
C ALA A 15 19.10 -3.19 13.81
N GLY A 16 19.33 -3.69 12.60
CA GLY A 16 18.40 -4.51 11.82
C GLY A 16 17.18 -3.74 11.29
N LYS A 17 16.51 -4.29 10.27
CA LYS A 17 15.19 -3.81 9.83
C LYS A 17 14.24 -3.87 11.03
N ARG A 18 14.09 -2.75 11.73
CA ARG A 18 13.33 -2.67 12.97
C ARG A 18 11.87 -2.85 12.59
N ASN A 19 11.22 -3.87 13.14
CA ASN A 19 9.78 -3.98 13.04
C ASN A 19 9.17 -2.69 13.59
N SER A 20 8.39 -1.98 12.79
CA SER A 20 7.78 -0.69 13.17
C SER A 20 6.32 -0.64 12.73
N ALA A 21 5.54 0.17 13.46
CA ALA A 21 4.22 0.62 13.04
C ALA A 21 4.18 2.14 13.22
N GLU A 22 3.85 2.85 12.16
CA GLU A 22 3.81 4.31 12.09
C GLU A 22 2.41 4.76 11.66
N ILE A 23 1.88 5.78 12.34
CA ILE A 23 0.57 6.35 12.03
C ILE A 23 0.76 7.71 11.36
N PHE A 24 0.16 7.87 10.19
CA PHE A 24 0.19 9.07 9.38
C PHE A 24 -1.21 9.65 9.29
N VAL A 25 -1.35 10.95 9.57
CA VAL A 25 -2.66 11.61 9.60
C VAL A 25 -2.75 12.72 8.55
N GLY A 26 -3.90 12.80 7.89
CA GLY A 26 -4.20 13.76 6.84
C GLY A 26 -3.51 13.47 5.51
N LEU A 27 -3.86 14.25 4.49
CA LEU A 27 -3.40 14.05 3.11
C LEU A 27 -1.86 14.08 2.97
N LYS A 28 -1.20 14.97 3.73
CA LYS A 28 0.26 15.07 3.74
C LYS A 28 0.89 13.82 4.36
N GLY A 29 0.35 13.36 5.48
CA GLY A 29 0.81 12.13 6.13
C GLY A 29 0.66 10.92 5.21
N LEU A 30 -0.50 10.77 4.57
CA LEU A 30 -0.74 9.68 3.64
C LEU A 30 0.23 9.69 2.45
N ARG A 31 0.54 10.87 1.90
CA ARG A 31 1.57 11.01 0.87
C ARG A 31 2.94 10.53 1.37
N THR A 32 3.36 10.96 2.56
CA THR A 32 4.61 10.50 3.17
C THR A 32 4.62 8.98 3.35
N ALA A 33 3.50 8.40 3.78
CA ALA A 33 3.40 6.95 3.96
C ALA A 33 3.61 6.17 2.65
N TYR A 34 3.04 6.64 1.53
CA TYR A 34 3.29 6.05 0.21
C TYR A 34 4.72 6.25 -0.28
N GLU A 35 5.32 7.41 -0.03
CA GLU A 35 6.72 7.67 -0.37
C GLU A 35 7.65 6.70 0.37
N ILE A 36 7.39 6.41 1.65
CA ILE A 36 8.16 5.43 2.45
C ILE A 36 7.87 3.99 1.99
N LEU A 37 6.60 3.64 1.75
CA LEU A 37 6.19 2.31 1.27
C LEU A 37 6.99 1.90 0.03
N LEU A 38 7.15 2.82 -0.91
CA LEU A 38 7.73 2.59 -2.23
C LEU A 38 9.16 3.15 -2.38
N GLN A 39 9.80 3.58 -1.29
CA GLN A 39 11.11 4.22 -1.32
C GLN A 39 12.16 3.36 -2.04
N ASP A 40 12.18 2.06 -1.72
CA ASP A 40 13.15 1.08 -2.21
C ASP A 40 12.69 0.34 -3.47
N ALA A 41 11.63 0.83 -4.13
CA ALA A 41 11.05 0.19 -5.30
C ALA A 41 12.04 0.10 -6.48
N ALA A 42 12.21 -1.11 -7.00
CA ALA A 42 12.95 -1.42 -8.22
C ALA A 42 12.00 -1.86 -9.35
N ARG A 43 12.50 -1.80 -10.58
CA ARG A 43 11.75 -2.22 -11.77
C ARG A 43 11.36 -3.70 -11.65
N GLY A 44 10.08 -4.00 -11.87
CA GLY A 44 9.54 -5.37 -11.82
C GLY A 44 9.17 -5.85 -10.42
N ASP A 45 9.36 -5.02 -9.39
CA ASP A 45 8.75 -5.31 -8.09
C ASP A 45 7.22 -5.27 -8.20
N ILE A 46 6.55 -6.12 -7.41
CA ILE A 46 5.09 -6.26 -7.46
C ILE A 46 4.47 -5.53 -6.26
N LEU A 47 3.70 -4.48 -6.56
CA LEU A 47 2.77 -3.86 -5.63
C LEU A 47 1.44 -4.62 -5.65
N ARG A 48 1.04 -5.13 -4.48
CA ARG A 48 -0.25 -5.79 -4.27
C ARG A 48 -1.15 -4.85 -3.50
N TYR A 49 -2.41 -4.72 -3.90
CA TYR A 49 -3.36 -3.88 -3.16
C TYR A 49 -4.78 -4.42 -3.12
N PHE A 50 -5.46 -4.19 -2.01
CA PHE A 50 -6.90 -4.39 -1.85
C PHE A 50 -7.64 -3.06 -1.98
N TYR A 51 -8.70 -3.04 -2.78
CA TYR A 51 -9.54 -1.87 -3.00
C TYR A 51 -11.02 -2.21 -2.80
N PRO A 52 -11.58 -2.02 -1.59
CA PRO A 52 -12.96 -2.41 -1.27
C PRO A 52 -14.01 -1.61 -2.05
N PHE A 53 -13.66 -0.39 -2.50
CA PHE A 53 -14.54 0.57 -3.16
C PHE A 53 -15.71 1.02 -2.27
N ASP A 54 -15.39 1.91 -1.33
CA ASP A 54 -16.34 2.59 -0.46
C ASP A 54 -16.55 4.06 -0.92
N ASP A 55 -17.46 4.78 -0.25
CA ASP A 55 -17.90 6.16 -0.58
C ASP A 55 -16.82 7.26 -0.46
N TYR A 56 -15.55 6.90 -0.32
CA TYR A 56 -14.42 7.83 -0.20
C TYR A 56 -13.70 8.10 -1.51
N HIS A 57 -14.27 7.67 -2.64
CA HIS A 57 -13.65 7.74 -3.96
C HIS A 57 -13.19 9.16 -4.33
N GLU A 58 -14.02 10.19 -4.08
CA GLU A 58 -13.69 11.58 -4.43
C GLU A 58 -12.46 12.11 -3.66
N ILE A 59 -12.33 11.73 -2.38
CA ILE A 59 -11.18 12.10 -1.54
C ILE A 59 -9.92 11.35 -1.97
N ALA A 60 -10.08 10.07 -2.33
CA ALA A 60 -8.98 9.20 -2.64
C ALA A 60 -8.40 9.40 -4.05
N SER A 61 -9.25 9.77 -5.01
CA SER A 61 -8.93 9.96 -6.43
C SER A 61 -7.68 10.83 -6.70
N PRO A 62 -7.57 12.06 -6.14
CA PRO A 62 -6.39 12.90 -6.37
C PRO A 62 -5.09 12.28 -5.83
N ILE A 63 -5.17 11.49 -4.76
CA ILE A 63 -4.01 10.82 -4.17
C ILE A 63 -3.59 9.66 -5.07
N TYR A 64 -4.54 8.81 -5.47
CA TYR A 64 -4.25 7.68 -6.35
C TYR A 64 -3.76 8.12 -7.73
N ALA A 65 -4.27 9.21 -8.28
CA ALA A 65 -3.76 9.75 -9.55
C ALA A 65 -2.28 10.12 -9.46
N ARG A 66 -1.85 10.76 -8.36
CA ARG A 66 -0.43 11.09 -8.12
C ARG A 66 0.40 9.86 -7.83
N LEU A 67 -0.12 8.94 -7.02
CA LEU A 67 0.55 7.69 -6.68
C LEU A 67 0.81 6.85 -7.93
N HIS A 68 -0.17 6.72 -8.81
CA HIS A 68 -0.05 5.98 -10.07
C HIS A 68 0.98 6.60 -11.02
N LEU A 69 1.13 7.93 -11.04
CA LEU A 69 2.24 8.56 -11.76
C LEU A 69 3.60 8.16 -11.16
N PHE A 70 3.71 8.12 -9.83
CA PHE A 70 4.92 7.71 -9.14
C PHE A 70 5.26 6.22 -9.37
N GLN A 71 4.27 5.33 -9.32
CA GLN A 71 4.41 3.89 -9.60
C GLN A 71 4.86 3.65 -11.04
N LYS A 72 4.27 4.37 -12.02
CA LYS A 72 4.69 4.30 -13.43
C LYS A 72 6.13 4.74 -13.64
N GLN A 73 6.60 5.78 -12.95
CA GLN A 73 8.00 6.20 -13.02
C GLN A 73 8.94 5.09 -12.51
N LYS A 74 8.52 4.36 -11.47
CA LYS A 74 9.27 3.24 -10.89
C LYS A 74 9.18 1.94 -11.70
N ARG A 75 8.26 1.85 -12.69
CA ARG A 75 8.00 0.65 -13.51
C ARG A 75 7.69 -0.57 -12.65
N LEU A 76 6.81 -0.36 -11.68
CA LEU A 76 6.26 -1.41 -10.83
C LEU A 76 5.24 -2.24 -11.59
N ASP A 77 5.17 -3.53 -11.26
CA ASP A 77 4.03 -4.37 -11.61
C ASP A 77 2.96 -4.18 -10.53
N GLU A 78 1.72 -3.93 -10.94
CA GLU A 78 0.61 -3.73 -10.03
C GLU A 78 -0.37 -4.91 -10.10
N ARG A 79 -0.89 -5.33 -8.95
CA ARG A 79 -1.94 -6.35 -8.83
C ARG A 79 -2.97 -5.89 -7.82
N GLY A 80 -4.18 -5.59 -8.28
CA GLY A 80 -5.28 -5.12 -7.45
C GLY A 80 -6.38 -6.14 -7.25
N ILE A 81 -6.89 -6.28 -6.03
CA ILE A 81 -8.11 -7.04 -5.75
C ILE A 81 -9.20 -6.05 -5.39
N GLY A 82 -10.25 -6.00 -6.21
CA GLY A 82 -11.43 -5.18 -6.01
C GLY A 82 -12.68 -6.01 -5.71
N THR A 83 -13.76 -5.34 -5.33
CA THR A 83 -15.07 -5.99 -5.20
C THR A 83 -15.79 -6.02 -6.55
N THR A 84 -16.71 -6.96 -6.73
CA THR A 84 -17.60 -6.95 -7.92
C THR A 84 -18.49 -5.71 -7.99
N ALA A 85 -18.77 -5.07 -6.85
CA ALA A 85 -19.47 -3.79 -6.80
C ALA A 85 -18.61 -2.70 -7.47
N PHE A 86 -17.32 -2.67 -7.16
CA PHE A 86 -16.38 -1.77 -7.82
C PHE A 86 -16.33 -1.96 -9.33
N GLN A 87 -16.20 -3.22 -9.78
CA GLN A 87 -16.13 -3.58 -11.20
C GLN A 87 -17.32 -3.01 -12.01
N LYS A 88 -18.51 -2.95 -11.38
CA LYS A 88 -19.75 -2.46 -11.99
C LYS A 88 -19.94 -0.94 -11.87
N SER A 89 -19.07 -0.26 -11.12
CA SER A 89 -19.16 1.18 -10.93
C SER A 89 -18.77 1.95 -12.18
N LYS A 90 -19.34 3.15 -12.37
CA LYS A 90 -18.91 4.09 -13.43
C LYS A 90 -17.42 4.39 -13.34
N HIS A 91 -16.91 4.54 -12.11
CA HIS A 91 -15.50 4.85 -11.89
C HIS A 91 -14.57 3.80 -12.50
N TYR A 92 -14.85 2.51 -12.29
CA TYR A 92 -14.04 1.44 -12.87
C TYR A 92 -14.07 1.46 -14.41
N GLN A 93 -15.22 1.77 -15.02
CA GLN A 93 -15.37 1.83 -16.49
C GLN A 93 -14.53 2.95 -17.13
N GLU A 94 -14.14 3.96 -16.35
CA GLU A 94 -13.28 5.07 -16.80
C GLU A 94 -11.79 4.77 -16.65
N LEU A 95 -11.43 3.74 -15.86
CA LEU A 95 -10.04 3.34 -15.66
C LEU A 95 -9.50 2.64 -16.91
N LYS A 96 -8.27 2.98 -17.28
CA LYS A 96 -7.55 2.34 -18.40
C LYS A 96 -6.39 1.51 -17.89
N ASN A 97 -6.30 0.26 -18.37
CA ASN A 97 -5.15 -0.62 -18.17
C ASN A 97 -4.82 -0.94 -16.71
N VAL A 98 -5.83 -1.22 -15.88
CA VAL A 98 -5.64 -1.67 -14.51
C VAL A 98 -5.55 -3.20 -14.45
N ASN A 99 -4.55 -3.74 -13.78
CA ASN A 99 -4.41 -5.18 -13.56
C ASN A 99 -5.12 -5.56 -12.26
N MET A 100 -6.44 -5.70 -12.36
CA MET A 100 -7.29 -6.02 -11.23
C MET A 100 -8.03 -7.34 -11.41
N ARG A 101 -8.30 -8.01 -10.29
CA ARG A 101 -9.23 -9.14 -10.19
C ARG A 101 -10.32 -8.82 -9.17
N PHE A 102 -11.46 -9.49 -9.30
CA PHE A 102 -12.68 -9.16 -8.56
C PHE A 102 -13.20 -10.33 -7.74
N VAL A 103 -13.67 -10.01 -6.53
CA VAL A 103 -14.31 -10.95 -5.60
C VAL A 103 -15.69 -10.45 -5.17
N SER A 104 -16.56 -11.37 -4.77
CA SER A 104 -17.93 -11.08 -4.32
C SER A 104 -18.09 -11.06 -2.79
N PHE A 105 -16.99 -11.11 -2.05
CA PHE A 105 -16.97 -11.06 -0.58
C PHE A 105 -16.23 -9.81 -0.08
N PRO A 106 -16.45 -9.39 1.18
CA PRO A 106 -15.81 -8.21 1.75
C PRO A 106 -14.28 -8.31 1.77
N LEU A 107 -13.61 -7.18 1.52
CA LEU A 107 -12.15 -7.05 1.61
C LEU A 107 -11.74 -6.42 2.95
N PRO A 108 -10.51 -6.66 3.45
CA PRO A 108 -10.04 -6.17 4.76
C PRO A 108 -9.85 -4.63 4.87
N GLY A 109 -10.21 -3.86 3.84
CA GLY A 109 -10.00 -2.42 3.75
C GLY A 109 -9.04 -2.03 2.61
N THR A 110 -8.75 -0.73 2.49
CA THR A 110 -7.70 -0.25 1.58
C THR A 110 -6.35 -0.63 2.16
N MET A 111 -5.60 -1.45 1.44
CA MET A 111 -4.31 -1.96 1.89
C MET A 111 -3.36 -2.13 0.72
N ASP A 112 -2.11 -1.72 0.89
CA ASP A 112 -1.01 -1.89 -0.06
C ASP A 112 0.11 -2.71 0.59
N ILE A 113 0.64 -3.69 -0.15
CA ILE A 113 1.63 -4.66 0.33
C ILE A 113 2.82 -4.62 -0.62
N PHE A 114 3.99 -4.22 -0.12
CA PHE A 114 5.19 -4.02 -0.93
C PHE A 114 6.48 -4.28 -0.15
N GLY A 115 7.42 -5.04 -0.72
CA GLY A 115 8.70 -5.29 -0.07
C GLY A 115 8.52 -5.98 1.28
N ASP A 116 8.91 -5.33 2.38
CA ASP A 116 8.67 -5.74 3.77
C ASP A 116 7.68 -4.82 4.52
N LYS A 117 6.91 -4.03 3.77
CA LYS A 117 6.03 -2.98 4.26
C LYS A 117 4.60 -3.22 3.82
N MET A 118 3.68 -2.93 4.73
CA MET A 118 2.25 -2.93 4.49
C MET A 118 1.68 -1.58 4.91
N LEU A 119 0.92 -0.94 4.04
CA LEU A 119 0.20 0.29 4.32
C LEU A 119 -1.29 -0.01 4.38
N MET A 120 -1.95 0.36 5.47
CA MET A 120 -3.40 0.34 5.59
C MET A 120 -3.92 1.76 5.59
N VAL A 121 -5.00 2.03 4.85
CA VAL A 121 -5.58 3.37 4.74
C VAL A 121 -7.04 3.36 5.20
N SER A 122 -7.34 4.21 6.18
CA SER A 122 -8.70 4.57 6.58
C SER A 122 -9.01 5.95 6.00
N TRP A 123 -9.95 6.00 5.06
CA TRP A 123 -10.31 7.24 4.38
C TRP A 123 -11.27 8.12 5.18
N GLU A 124 -12.09 7.55 6.06
CA GLU A 124 -13.02 8.28 6.95
C GLU A 124 -12.30 9.38 7.73
N ASN A 125 -11.15 9.06 8.31
CA ASN A 125 -10.33 10.00 9.08
C ASN A 125 -9.01 10.37 8.37
N THR A 126 -8.87 10.01 7.09
CA THR A 126 -7.62 10.15 6.31
C THR A 126 -6.39 9.76 7.13
N THR A 127 -6.37 8.51 7.60
CA THR A 127 -5.31 7.97 8.45
C THR A 127 -4.67 6.77 7.75
N ALA A 128 -3.34 6.71 7.78
CA ALA A 128 -2.57 5.61 7.24
C ALA A 128 -1.77 4.94 8.36
N ILE A 129 -1.71 3.61 8.35
CA ILE A 129 -0.86 2.83 9.24
C ILE A 129 0.15 2.09 8.38
N LEU A 130 1.43 2.48 8.49
CA LEU A 130 2.53 1.81 7.81
C LEU A 130 3.18 0.83 8.78
N ILE A 131 3.16 -0.45 8.42
CA ILE A 131 3.80 -1.52 9.18
C ILE A 131 5.01 -1.98 8.40
N THR A 132 6.20 -1.85 8.98
CA THR A 132 7.42 -2.48 8.46
C THR A 132 7.64 -3.76 9.26
N SER A 133 7.41 -4.91 8.64
CA SER A 133 7.66 -6.22 9.25
C SER A 133 7.64 -7.29 8.17
N LYS A 134 8.78 -7.97 7.97
CA LYS A 134 8.87 -9.05 6.98
C LYS A 134 7.86 -10.16 7.27
N GLU A 135 7.73 -10.57 8.53
CA GLU A 135 6.83 -11.65 8.94
C GLU A 135 5.36 -11.32 8.64
N ILE A 136 4.88 -10.16 9.12
CA ILE A 136 3.49 -9.74 8.89
C ILE A 136 3.22 -9.61 7.40
N ASN A 137 4.11 -8.92 6.70
CA ASN A 137 3.95 -8.69 5.27
C ASN A 137 4.01 -9.99 4.45
N ASP A 138 4.83 -10.97 4.82
CA ASP A 138 4.85 -12.26 4.13
C ASP A 138 3.53 -13.03 4.32
N HIS A 139 2.91 -12.98 5.52
CA HIS A 139 1.57 -13.54 5.73
C HIS A 139 0.51 -12.83 4.86
N PHE A 140 0.52 -11.49 4.81
CA PHE A 140 -0.45 -10.74 4.01
C PHE A 140 -0.21 -10.90 2.50
N LYS A 141 1.03 -11.08 2.05
CA LYS A 141 1.32 -11.47 0.66
C LYS A 141 0.74 -12.83 0.31
N GLN A 142 0.92 -13.83 1.18
CA GLN A 142 0.35 -15.16 0.97
C GLN A 142 -1.18 -15.12 0.96
N TYR A 143 -1.78 -14.34 1.86
CA TYR A 143 -3.22 -14.11 1.87
C TYR A 143 -3.68 -13.45 0.55
N PHE A 144 -3.01 -12.37 0.11
CA PHE A 144 -3.28 -11.73 -1.16
C PHE A 144 -3.18 -12.72 -2.32
N ASP A 145 -2.10 -13.49 -2.41
CA ASP A 145 -1.86 -14.43 -3.51
C ASP A 145 -2.93 -15.55 -3.51
N SER A 146 -3.40 -15.96 -2.33
CA SER A 146 -4.52 -16.90 -2.19
C SER A 146 -5.83 -16.32 -2.74
N VAL A 147 -6.18 -15.08 -2.34
CA VAL A 147 -7.37 -14.39 -2.87
C VAL A 147 -7.24 -14.14 -4.37
N TRP A 148 -6.05 -13.74 -4.84
CA TRP A 148 -5.76 -13.52 -6.25
C TRP A 148 -6.02 -14.76 -7.10
N SER A 149 -5.65 -15.94 -6.61
CA SER A 149 -5.81 -17.22 -7.32
C SER A 149 -7.27 -17.59 -7.56
N MET A 150 -8.17 -17.21 -6.66
CA MET A 150 -9.61 -17.49 -6.73
C MET A 150 -10.44 -16.33 -7.31
N ALA A 151 -9.88 -15.12 -7.34
CA ALA A 151 -10.53 -13.94 -7.88
C ALA A 151 -10.65 -14.02 -9.41
N LYS A 152 -11.75 -13.47 -9.94
CA LYS A 152 -12.05 -13.47 -11.38
C LYS A 152 -11.37 -12.29 -12.06
N VAL A 153 -10.92 -12.48 -13.30
CA VAL A 153 -10.47 -11.39 -14.18
C VAL A 153 -11.68 -10.59 -14.66
#